data_AF-A0A4D9CZG5-F1
#
_entry.id   AF-A0A4D9CZG5-F1
#
_cell.length_a   1.000
_cell.length_b   1.000
_cell.length_c   1.000
_cell.angle_alpha   90.00
_cell.angle_beta   90.00
_cell.angle_gamma   90.00
#
_symmetry.space_group_name_H-M   'P 1'
#
loop_
_entity.id
_entity.type
_entity.pdbx_description
1 polymer ?
#
loop_
_entity_poly.entity_id
_entity_poly.type
_entity_poly.pdbx_seq_one_letter_code
_entity_poly.pdbx_strand_id
1 'polypeptide(L)'
;MSLGDATRVIDTLLPYRRFFLDHMMVMELGVMPFARDRSGARGCLVFFSAFLTGLVPLLVFCFPTPSASARMAHLPDVVALVLAVFLLFLLGLVKARFVQQPSHWTVALLLGIGVAVGGVSWGVGSGLGRAFH
;
A
#
# COMPACT_ATOMS: atom_id res chain seq x y z
N MET A 1 35.60 27.08 -3.07
CA MET A 1 35.46 26.89 -4.53
C MET A 1 35.95 28.18 -5.18
N SER A 2 37.02 28.14 -5.99
CA SER A 2 37.47 29.37 -6.65
C SER A 2 36.47 29.74 -7.75
N LEU A 3 36.31 31.04 -8.05
CA LEU A 3 35.38 31.52 -9.07
C LEU A 3 35.65 30.85 -10.43
N GLY A 4 36.91 30.56 -10.75
CA GLY A 4 37.29 29.84 -11.97
C GLY A 4 36.85 28.37 -12.01
N ASP A 5 36.77 27.70 -10.86
CA ASP A 5 36.30 26.31 -10.80
C ASP A 5 34.79 26.20 -10.99
N ALA A 6 34.02 27.14 -10.45
CA ALA A 6 32.57 27.18 -10.62
C ALA A 6 32.17 27.41 -12.08
N THR A 7 32.83 28.32 -12.77
CA THR A 7 32.57 28.60 -14.20
C THR A 7 32.89 27.39 -15.07
N ARG A 8 34.00 26.69 -14.79
CA ARG A 8 34.37 25.46 -15.50
C ARG A 8 33.35 24.34 -15.38
N VAL A 9 32.78 24.16 -14.18
CA VAL A 9 31.75 23.14 -13.92
C VAL A 9 30.47 23.46 -14.68
N ILE A 10 30.04 24.71 -14.70
CA ILE A 10 28.84 25.13 -15.45
C ILE A 10 29.04 24.97 -16.96
N ASP A 11 30.19 25.36 -17.50
CA ASP A 11 30.50 25.23 -18.92
C ASP A 11 30.56 23.76 -19.38
N THR A 12 30.97 22.84 -18.52
CA THR A 12 30.94 21.40 -18.83
C THR A 12 29.55 20.78 -18.72
N LEU A 13 28.64 21.37 -17.93
CA LEU A 13 27.26 20.89 -17.75
C LEU A 13 26.28 21.45 -18.79
N LEU A 14 26.53 22.66 -19.31
CA LEU A 14 25.69 23.37 -20.27
C LEU A 14 25.31 22.55 -21.54
N PRO A 15 26.23 21.79 -22.17
CA PRO A 15 25.89 20.94 -23.32
C PRO A 15 24.90 19.82 -22.96
N TYR A 16 24.93 19.35 -21.71
CA TYR A 16 24.05 18.29 -21.20
C TYR A 16 22.83 18.89 -20.51
N ARG A 17 22.06 19.71 -21.23
CA ARG A 17 20.91 20.48 -20.72
C ARG A 17 19.92 19.65 -19.89
N ARG A 18 19.71 18.37 -20.22
CA ARG A 18 18.84 17.47 -19.45
C ARG A 18 19.41 17.17 -18.07
N PHE A 19 20.70 16.83 -17.99
CA PHE A 19 21.39 16.57 -16.73
C PHE A 19 21.48 17.84 -15.85
N PHE A 20 21.74 19.00 -16.45
CA PHE A 20 21.74 20.28 -15.74
C PHE A 20 20.36 20.60 -15.15
N LEU A 21 19.28 20.40 -15.93
CA LEU A 21 17.91 20.57 -15.44
C LEU A 21 17.54 19.57 -14.35
N ASP A 22 17.93 18.30 -14.48
CA ASP A 22 17.72 17.27 -13.45
C ASP A 22 18.46 17.64 -12.16
N HIS A 23 19.68 18.16 -12.27
CA HIS A 23 20.46 18.63 -11.12
C HIS A 23 19.79 19.85 -10.45
N MET A 24 19.31 20.82 -11.22
CA MET A 24 18.55 21.95 -10.68
C MET A 24 17.21 21.56 -10.07
N MET A 25 16.49 20.59 -10.65
CA MET A 25 15.24 20.08 -10.08
C MET A 25 15.47 19.41 -8.72
N VAL A 26 16.59 18.71 -8.54
CA VAL A 26 16.96 18.10 -7.25
C VAL A 26 17.46 19.14 -6.26
N MET A 27 18.33 20.05 -6.68
CA MET A 27 19.01 20.99 -5.78
C MET A 27 18.17 22.22 -5.40
N GLU A 28 17.36 22.73 -6.32
CA GLU A 28 16.55 23.93 -6.09
C GLU A 28 15.11 23.60 -5.71
N LEU A 29 14.50 22.62 -6.41
CA LEU A 29 13.09 22.26 -6.19
C LEU A 29 12.93 21.08 -5.22
N GLY A 30 14.00 20.33 -4.93
CA GLY A 30 13.96 19.13 -4.08
C GLY A 30 13.19 17.96 -4.72
N VAL A 31 12.86 18.04 -6.01
CA VAL A 31 12.04 17.04 -6.69
C VAL A 31 12.94 16.09 -7.44
N MET A 32 12.83 14.79 -7.17
CA MET A 32 13.50 13.79 -7.98
C MET A 32 12.89 13.80 -9.39
N PRO A 33 13.72 13.85 -10.45
CA PRO A 33 13.23 13.80 -11.81
C PRO A 33 12.44 12.51 -12.01
N PHE A 34 11.24 12.63 -12.56
CA PHE A 34 10.39 11.47 -12.81
C PHE A 34 11.12 10.49 -13.74
N ALA A 35 11.35 9.27 -13.26
CA ALA A 35 11.84 8.21 -14.11
C ALA A 35 10.88 8.10 -15.32
N ARG A 36 11.40 8.35 -16.53
CA ARG A 36 10.66 8.40 -17.80
C ARG A 36 9.88 7.11 -18.14
N ASP A 37 10.04 6.07 -17.33
CA ASP A 37 9.65 4.70 -17.60
C ASP A 37 8.48 4.20 -16.74
N ARG A 38 7.75 5.08 -16.04
CA ARG A 38 6.49 4.70 -15.38
C ARG A 38 5.37 4.57 -16.42
N SER A 39 5.33 3.45 -17.13
CA SER A 39 4.18 3.11 -17.99
C SER A 39 2.90 2.98 -17.12
N GLY A 40 1.79 3.59 -17.52
CA GLY A 40 0.50 3.46 -16.82
C GLY A 40 0.06 1.99 -16.61
N ALA A 41 0.49 1.08 -17.50
CA ALA A 41 0.28 -0.35 -17.39
C ALA A 41 0.87 -0.99 -16.12
N ARG A 42 2.06 -0.53 -15.67
CA ARG A 42 2.67 -1.01 -14.41
C ARG A 42 1.85 -0.58 -13.20
N GLY A 43 1.30 0.64 -13.22
CA GLY A 43 0.38 1.12 -12.17
C GLY A 43 -0.88 0.27 -12.12
N CYS A 44 -1.52 0.03 -13.27
CA CYS A 44 -2.71 -0.82 -13.36
C CYS A 44 -2.45 -2.24 -12.84
N LEU A 45 -1.31 -2.84 -13.19
CA LEU A 45 -0.94 -4.17 -12.71
C LEU A 45 -0.79 -4.23 -11.19
N VAL A 46 -0.18 -3.20 -10.58
CA VAL A 46 -0.04 -3.10 -9.12
C VAL A 46 -1.41 -2.98 -8.46
N PHE A 47 -2.29 -2.10 -8.96
CA PHE A 47 -3.65 -1.97 -8.43
C PHE A 47 -4.45 -3.26 -8.57
N PHE A 48 -4.35 -3.93 -9.72
CA PHE A 48 -5.01 -5.21 -9.96
C PHE A 48 -4.53 -6.30 -9.00
N SER A 49 -3.21 -6.39 -8.76
CA SER A 49 -2.65 -7.33 -7.78
C SER A 49 -3.12 -7.06 -6.35
N ALA A 50 -3.26 -5.79 -5.97
CA ALA A 50 -3.78 -5.39 -4.66
C ALA A 50 -5.26 -5.77 -4.51
N PHE A 51 -6.06 -5.57 -5.56
CA PHE A 51 -7.46 -5.98 -5.59
C PHE A 51 -7.62 -7.49 -5.44
N LEU A 52 -6.85 -8.29 -6.18
CA LEU A 52 -6.88 -9.76 -6.06
C LEU A 52 -6.50 -10.24 -4.66
N THR A 53 -5.51 -9.59 -4.03
CA THR A 53 -5.10 -9.92 -2.66
C THR A 53 -6.21 -9.64 -1.64
N GLY A 54 -7.00 -8.58 -1.86
CA GLY A 54 -8.18 -8.26 -1.04
C GLY A 54 -9.38 -9.18 -1.26
N LEU A 55 -9.42 -9.94 -2.37
CA LEU A 55 -10.47 -10.91 -2.65
C LEU A 55 -10.31 -12.19 -1.80
N VAL A 56 -9.08 -12.51 -1.38
CA VAL A 56 -8.76 -13.78 -0.70
C VAL A 56 -9.59 -14.01 0.58
N PRO A 57 -9.75 -13.04 1.51
CA PRO A 57 -10.63 -13.19 2.67
C PRO A 57 -12.11 -13.36 2.30
N LEU A 58 -12.55 -12.76 1.19
CA LEU A 58 -13.95 -12.80 0.76
C LEU A 58 -14.33 -14.17 0.17
N LEU A 59 -13.37 -14.91 -0.38
CA LEU A 59 -13.61 -16.25 -0.95
C LEU A 59 -14.19 -17.22 0.08
N VAL A 60 -13.93 -17.02 1.37
CA VAL A 60 -14.48 -17.83 2.47
C VAL A 60 -16.01 -17.88 2.42
N PHE A 61 -16.66 -16.78 2.04
CA PHE A 61 -18.13 -16.69 1.95
C PHE A 61 -18.72 -17.33 0.70
N CYS A 62 -17.89 -17.71 -0.27
CA CYS A 62 -18.34 -18.37 -1.50
C CYS A 62 -18.58 -19.88 -1.29
N PHE A 63 -18.04 -20.46 -0.21
CA PHE A 63 -18.19 -21.87 0.10
C PHE A 63 -19.43 -22.13 0.97
N PRO A 64 -20.21 -23.19 0.69
CA PRO A 64 -21.36 -23.55 1.50
C PRO A 64 -20.91 -23.93 2.91
N THR A 65 -21.44 -23.26 3.93
CA THR A 65 -21.20 -23.60 5.32
C THR A 65 -22.01 -24.85 5.69
N PRO A 66 -21.43 -25.82 6.40
CA PRO A 66 -22.20 -26.98 6.87
C PRO A 66 -23.29 -26.50 7.84
N SER A 67 -24.54 -26.86 7.54
CA SER A 67 -25.78 -26.49 8.26
C SER A 67 -25.89 -27.05 9.70
N ALA A 68 -24.79 -27.32 10.37
CA ALA A 68 -24.77 -27.96 11.68
C ALA A 68 -24.64 -26.90 12.80
N SER A 69 -25.78 -26.45 13.33
CA SER A 69 -25.88 -25.63 14.56
C SER A 69 -25.59 -24.13 14.43
N ALA A 70 -26.36 -23.31 15.18
CA ALA A 70 -26.21 -21.85 15.26
C ALA A 70 -24.80 -21.41 15.65
N ARG A 71 -24.03 -22.28 16.32
CA ARG A 71 -22.63 -22.03 16.68
C ARG A 71 -21.68 -22.04 15.47
N MET A 72 -22.03 -22.73 14.38
CA MET A 72 -21.25 -22.76 13.14
C MET A 72 -21.55 -21.59 12.20
N ALA A 73 -22.59 -20.79 12.47
CA ALA A 73 -22.98 -19.65 11.63
C ALA A 73 -21.90 -18.56 11.55
N HIS A 74 -21.10 -18.38 12.62
CA HIS A 74 -20.03 -17.39 12.69
C HIS A 74 -18.66 -17.91 12.22
N LEU A 75 -18.54 -19.19 11.86
CA LEU A 75 -17.28 -19.75 11.36
C LEU A 75 -16.72 -19.00 10.14
N PRO A 76 -17.50 -18.66 9.09
CA PRO A 76 -16.96 -17.94 7.94
C PRO A 76 -16.41 -16.56 8.32
N ASP A 77 -17.06 -15.86 9.26
CA ASP A 77 -16.61 -14.54 9.74
C ASP A 77 -15.24 -14.64 10.42
N VAL A 78 -15.06 -15.63 11.28
CA VAL A 78 -13.79 -15.86 11.99
C VAL A 78 -12.68 -16.30 11.03
N VAL A 79 -12.99 -17.19 10.09
CA VAL A 79 -12.02 -17.66 9.09
C VAL A 79 -11.59 -16.50 8.18
N ALA A 80 -12.52 -15.66 7.73
CA ALA A 80 -12.22 -14.48 6.94
C ALA A 80 -11.35 -13.47 7.73
N LEU A 81 -11.64 -13.25 9.02
CA LEU A 81 -10.84 -12.39 9.89
C LEU A 81 -9.40 -12.89 10.04
N VAL A 82 -9.22 -14.19 10.33
CA VAL A 82 -7.89 -14.80 10.48
C VAL A 82 -7.12 -14.70 9.17
N LEU A 83 -7.77 -14.96 8.04
CA LEU A 83 -7.15 -14.87 6.72
C LEU A 83 -6.74 -13.43 6.37
N ALA A 84 -7.58 -12.44 6.70
CA ALA A 84 -7.27 -11.03 6.53
C ALA A 84 -6.07 -10.58 7.39
N VAL A 85 -6.03 -10.99 8.67
CA VAL A 85 -4.90 -10.71 9.57
C VAL A 85 -3.61 -11.35 9.01
N PHE A 86 -3.68 -12.60 8.56
CA PHE A 86 -2.55 -13.30 7.97
C PHE A 86 -2.02 -12.62 6.70
N LEU A 87 -2.91 -12.17 5.81
CA LEU A 87 -2.55 -11.43 4.60
C LEU A 87 -1.91 -10.07 4.92
N LEU A 88 -2.48 -9.31 5.85
CA LEU A 88 -1.91 -8.02 6.28
C LEU A 88 -0.54 -8.20 6.94
N PHE A 89 -0.36 -9.28 7.69
CA PHE A 89 0.92 -9.66 8.27
C PHE A 89 1.96 -9.95 7.19
N LEU A 90 1.63 -10.82 6.22
CA LEU A 90 2.52 -11.14 5.10
C LEU A 90 2.87 -9.89 4.27
N LEU A 91 1.87 -9.07 3.95
CA LEU A 91 2.06 -7.82 3.22
C LEU A 91 2.95 -6.85 4.00
N GLY A 92 2.82 -6.79 5.31
CA GLY A 92 3.67 -5.99 6.18
C GLY A 92 5.12 -6.44 6.21
N LEU A 93 5.36 -7.76 6.24
CA LEU A 93 6.71 -8.32 6.12
C LEU A 93 7.34 -8.00 4.76
N VAL A 94 6.60 -8.19 3.67
CA VAL A 94 7.06 -7.89 2.32
C VAL A 94 7.38 -6.40 2.19
N LYS A 95 6.45 -5.52 2.62
CA LYS A 95 6.65 -4.07 2.61
C LYS A 95 7.88 -3.66 3.41
N ALA A 96 8.10 -4.24 4.59
CA ALA A 96 9.26 -3.94 5.40
C ALA A 96 10.58 -4.28 4.71
N ARG A 97 10.63 -5.41 3.99
CA ARG A 97 11.81 -5.83 3.21
C ARG A 97 12.12 -4.89 2.04
N PHE A 98 11.09 -4.42 1.32
CA PHE A 98 11.29 -3.50 0.20
C PHE A 98 11.64 -2.08 0.62
N VAL A 99 11.08 -1.60 1.75
CA VAL A 99 11.23 -0.20 2.19
C VAL A 99 12.36 -0.05 3.23
N GLN A 100 13.06 -1.13 3.60
CA GLN A 100 14.13 -1.14 4.62
C GLN A 100 13.68 -0.53 5.98
N GLN A 101 12.39 -0.65 6.30
CA GLN A 101 11.81 -0.16 7.54
C GLN A 101 11.73 -1.28 8.59
N PRO A 102 11.69 -0.94 9.90
CA PRO A 102 11.54 -1.93 10.96
C PRO A 102 10.27 -2.75 10.75
N SER A 103 10.44 -4.06 10.56
CA SER A 103 9.37 -4.97 10.16
C SER A 103 8.21 -5.03 11.15
N HIS A 104 8.50 -4.94 12.45
CA HIS A 104 7.47 -4.93 13.49
C HIS A 104 6.58 -3.68 13.41
N TRP A 105 7.17 -2.52 13.08
CA TRP A 105 6.44 -1.25 12.97
C TRP A 105 5.51 -1.25 11.76
N THR A 106 6.00 -1.69 10.61
CA THR A 106 5.19 -1.75 9.38
C THR A 106 4.02 -2.71 9.53
N VAL A 107 4.23 -3.87 10.14
CA VAL A 107 3.17 -4.86 10.41
C VAL A 107 2.17 -4.32 11.41
N ALA A 108 2.62 -3.74 12.53
CA ALA A 108 1.74 -3.16 13.55
C ALA A 108 0.85 -2.05 12.98
N LEU A 109 1.40 -1.20 12.11
CA LEU A 109 0.67 -0.12 11.48
C LEU A 109 -0.38 -0.64 10.48
N LEU A 110 -0.06 -1.67 9.70
CA LEU A 110 -1.02 -2.31 8.77
C LEU A 110 -2.16 -3.00 9.52
N LEU A 111 -1.86 -3.72 10.59
CA LEU A 111 -2.87 -4.34 11.44
C LEU A 111 -3.73 -3.28 12.15
N GLY A 112 -3.11 -2.22 12.65
CA GLY A 112 -3.81 -1.12 13.32
C GLY A 112 -4.82 -0.42 12.41
N ILE A 113 -4.44 -0.13 11.16
CA ILE A 113 -5.37 0.41 10.16
C ILE A 113 -6.47 -0.62 9.84
N GLY A 114 -6.13 -1.90 9.72
CA GLY A 114 -7.11 -2.97 9.49
C GLY A 114 -8.19 -3.04 10.59
N VAL A 115 -7.78 -2.97 11.85
CA VAL A 115 -8.70 -2.93 13.00
C VAL A 115 -9.56 -1.67 13.00
N ALA A 116 -8.96 -0.50 12.72
CA ALA A 116 -9.69 0.76 12.66
C ALA A 116 -10.78 0.73 11.58
N VAL A 117 -10.44 0.27 10.37
CA VAL A 117 -11.40 0.14 9.26
C VAL A 117 -12.49 -0.88 9.61
N GLY A 118 -12.12 -2.04 10.15
CA GLY A 118 -13.08 -3.05 10.58
C GLY A 118 -14.06 -2.54 11.65
N GLY A 119 -13.56 -1.75 12.61
CA GLY A 119 -14.38 -1.10 13.62
C GLY A 119 -15.36 -0.09 13.02
N VAL A 120 -14.90 0.74 12.06
CA VAL A 120 -15.78 1.67 11.33
C VAL A 120 -16.84 0.91 10.54
N SER A 121 -16.47 -0.16 9.83
CA SER A 121 -17.42 -0.98 9.06
C SER A 121 -18.49 -1.62 9.96
N TRP A 122 -18.11 -2.16 11.12
CA TRP A 122 -19.05 -2.71 12.09
C TRP A 122 -19.98 -1.62 12.67
N GLY A 123 -19.43 -0.43 12.94
CA GLY A 123 -20.21 0.73 13.38
C GLY A 123 -21.29 1.14 12.37
N VAL A 124 -20.93 1.25 11.09
CA VAL A 124 -21.89 1.55 10.01
C VAL A 124 -22.95 0.46 9.87
N GLY A 125 -22.54 -0.82 9.90
CA GLY A 125 -23.49 -1.94 9.80
C GLY A 125 -24.51 -1.97 10.95
N SER A 126 -24.04 -1.77 12.19
CA SER A 126 -24.92 -1.73 13.36
C SER A 126 -25.77 -0.46 13.45
N GLY A 127 -25.31 0.66 12.88
CA GLY A 127 -26.08 1.90 12.77
C GLY A 127 -27.24 1.76 11.79
N LEU A 128 -26.96 1.23 10.59
CA LEU A 128 -27.99 1.02 9.56
C LEU A 128 -29.01 -0.04 9.99
N GLY A 129 -28.56 -1.11 10.66
CA GLY A 129 -29.45 -2.14 11.19
C GLY A 129 -30.46 -1.66 12.24
N ARG A 130 -30.15 -0.57 12.96
CA ARG A 130 -31.10 0.07 13.91
C ARG A 130 -32.06 1.05 13.25
N ALA A 131 -31.78 1.53 12.04
CA ALA A 131 -32.62 2.50 11.34
C ALA A 131 -33.75 1.85 10.51
N PHE A 132 -33.61 0.56 10.17
CA PHE A 132 -34.56 -0.21 9.37
C PHE A 132 -35.36 -1.25 10.17
N HIS A 133 -35.35 -1.14 11.50
CA HIS A 133 -36.04 -2.03 12.43
C HIS A 133 -36.83 -1.23 13.46
#